data_AF-A0A1X7TF87-F1
#
_entry.id   AF-A0A1X7TF87-F1
#
_cell.length_a   1.000
_cell.length_b   1.000
_cell.length_c   1.000
_cell.angle_alpha   90.00
_cell.angle_beta   90.00
_cell.angle_gamma   90.00
#
_symmetry.space_group_name_H-M   'P 1'
#
loop_
_entity.id
_entity.type
_entity.pdbx_description
1 polymer ?
#
loop_
_entity_poly.entity_id
_entity_poly.type
_entity_poly.pdbx_seq_one_letter_code
_entity_poly.pdbx_strand_id
1 'polypeptide(L)'
;MKRRTLVTKTDHMTYIGTNYETEGTMSTFPFRKYMIGVLDKETGTMELHNTDIFHMTPYIKGKTDTPVTDPNPSKRKSLSKEEYSEGLEKVMMSFGSSRAKKAWSAARRNHID
;
A
#
# COMPACT_ATOMS: atom_id res chain seq x y z
N MET A 1 7.94 -15.29 15.75
CA MET A 1 7.92 -13.83 15.91
C MET A 1 6.48 -13.37 16.06
N LYS A 2 6.14 -12.55 17.07
CA LYS A 2 4.74 -12.11 17.29
C LYS A 2 4.46 -10.91 16.38
N ARG A 3 3.41 -10.99 15.55
CA ARG A 3 2.94 -9.85 14.76
C ARG A 3 2.40 -8.77 15.69
N ARG A 4 2.87 -7.54 15.51
CA ARG A 4 2.58 -6.37 16.34
C ARG A 4 2.40 -5.14 15.45
N THR A 5 1.48 -4.28 15.85
CA THR A 5 1.27 -2.95 15.29
C THR A 5 1.60 -1.94 16.38
N LEU A 6 2.37 -0.92 16.04
CA LEU A 6 2.72 0.18 16.93
C LEU A 6 2.07 1.46 16.41
N VAL A 7 1.39 2.16 17.31
CA VAL A 7 0.81 3.48 17.04
C VAL A 7 1.44 4.48 18.00
N THR A 8 2.06 5.51 17.44
CA THR A 8 2.73 6.56 18.21
C THR A 8 2.15 7.91 17.81
N LYS A 9 1.82 8.73 18.80
CA LYS A 9 1.31 10.09 18.59
C LYS A 9 2.32 11.09 19.15
N THR A 10 2.71 12.06 18.33
CA THR A 10 3.44 13.26 18.73
C THR A 10 2.50 14.47 18.67
N ASP A 11 3.00 15.66 19.03
CA ASP A 11 2.22 16.91 19.01
C ASP A 11 1.72 17.28 17.61
N HIS A 12 2.48 16.91 16.57
CA HIS A 12 2.22 17.32 15.18
C HIS A 12 1.88 16.16 14.24
N MET A 13 2.17 14.91 14.61
CA MET A 13 1.98 13.78 13.70
C MET A 13 1.66 12.49 14.44
N THR A 14 0.90 11.61 13.78
CA THR A 14 0.73 10.23 14.22
C THR A 14 1.51 9.33 13.30
N TYR A 15 2.12 8.28 13.84
CA TYR A 15 2.81 7.24 13.08
C TYR A 15 2.18 5.90 13.38
N ILE A 16 2.00 5.09 12.35
CA ILE A 16 1.52 3.72 12.46
C ILE A 16 2.55 2.83 11.78
N GLY A 17 2.94 1.74 12.43
CA GLY A 17 3.83 0.77 11.81
C GLY A 17 3.62 -0.65 12.27
N THR A 18 4.13 -1.58 11.48
CA THR A 18 4.02 -3.02 11.72
C THR A 18 5.41 -3.66 11.74
N ASN A 19 5.56 -4.72 12.54
CA ASN A 19 6.77 -5.55 12.52
C ASN A 19 6.67 -6.74 11.54
N TYR A 20 5.72 -6.66 10.62
CA TYR A 20 5.46 -7.63 9.57
C TYR A 20 5.06 -6.85 8.30
N GLU A 21 5.44 -7.38 7.14
CA GLU A 21 4.98 -6.84 5.86
C GLU A 21 3.58 -7.36 5.54
N THR A 22 2.76 -6.48 4.95
CA THR A 22 1.41 -6.80 4.48
C THR A 22 1.49 -6.81 2.95
N GLU A 23 1.49 -8.02 2.38
CA GLU A 23 1.39 -8.34 0.93
C GLU A 23 2.66 -8.27 0.05
N GLY A 24 2.84 -9.31 -0.78
CA GLY A 24 3.58 -9.24 -2.06
C GLY A 24 5.06 -9.63 -2.07
N THR A 25 5.81 -9.42 -1.00
CA THR A 25 7.27 -9.69 -0.96
C THR A 25 7.61 -10.92 -0.13
N MET A 26 7.18 -12.09 -0.60
CA MET A 26 7.71 -13.37 -0.11
C MET A 26 9.17 -13.54 -0.55
N SER A 27 10.13 -13.18 0.31
CA SER A 27 11.43 -13.87 0.38
C SER A 27 12.23 -13.65 1.67
N THR A 28 11.85 -12.71 2.53
CA THR A 28 12.59 -12.42 3.77
C THR A 28 12.05 -13.21 4.96
N PHE A 29 12.54 -14.46 5.05
CA PHE A 29 12.51 -15.40 6.19
C PHE A 29 11.66 -15.02 7.42
N PRO A 30 10.60 -15.80 7.77
CA PRO A 30 9.78 -15.58 8.97
C PRO A 30 10.51 -15.79 10.33
N PHE A 31 11.84 -15.92 10.32
CA PHE A 31 12.67 -16.32 11.47
C PHE A 31 13.83 -15.37 11.78
N ARG A 32 13.80 -14.12 11.32
CA ARG A 32 14.83 -13.15 11.69
C ARG A 32 14.63 -12.67 13.12
N LYS A 33 15.64 -12.87 13.97
CA LYS A 33 15.70 -12.32 15.33
C LYS A 33 16.68 -11.16 15.31
N TYR A 34 16.19 -9.97 15.68
CA TYR A 34 17.01 -8.78 15.78
C TYR A 34 17.40 -8.54 17.24
N MET A 35 18.63 -8.08 17.44
CA MET A 35 19.17 -7.76 18.77
C MET A 35 19.95 -6.45 18.68
N ILE A 36 19.89 -5.64 19.73
CA ILE A 36 20.69 -4.43 19.89
C ILE A 36 21.75 -4.73 20.93
N GLY A 37 23.01 -4.47 20.60
CA GLY A 37 24.15 -4.63 21.49
C GLY A 37 24.66 -3.29 21.99
N VAL A 38 24.89 -3.15 23.29
CA VAL A 38 25.63 -2.04 23.90
C VAL A 38 27.00 -2.59 24.31
N LEU A 39 28.05 -2.12 23.64
CA LEU A 39 29.43 -2.56 23.88
C LEU A 39 30.16 -1.54 24.76
N ASP A 40 30.62 -1.99 25.92
CA ASP A 40 31.61 -1.27 26.70
C ASP A 40 33.01 -1.55 26.14
N LYS A 41 33.69 -0.49 25.71
CA LYS A 41 35.02 -0.58 25.08
C LYS A 41 36.16 -0.77 26.08
N GLU A 42 35.96 -0.38 27.34
CA GLU A 42 36.99 -0.52 28.37
C GLU A 42 37.01 -1.95 28.91
N THR A 43 35.84 -2.52 29.19
CA THR A 43 35.73 -3.90 29.68
C THR A 43 35.65 -4.94 28.56
N GLY A 44 35.32 -4.53 27.33
CA GLY A 44 35.09 -5.43 26.19
C GLY A 44 33.79 -6.22 26.29
N THR A 45 32.91 -5.88 27.23
CA THR A 45 31.66 -6.61 27.47
C THR A 45 30.50 -6.02 26.67
N MET A 46 29.63 -6.89 26.14
CA MET A 46 28.48 -6.48 25.33
C MET A 46 27.17 -6.93 25.97
N GLU A 47 26.30 -5.98 26.28
CA GLU A 47 24.93 -6.24 26.71
C GLU A 47 24.01 -6.37 25.49
N LEU A 48 23.27 -7.46 25.41
CA LEU A 48 22.43 -7.80 24.26
C LEU A 48 20.95 -7.74 24.63
N HIS A 49 20.19 -6.94 23.88
CA HIS A 49 18.75 -6.79 24.06
C HIS A 49 17.98 -7.33 22.85
N ASN A 50 16.96 -8.14 23.12
CA ASN A 50 16.03 -8.58 22.07
C ASN A 50 15.19 -7.39 21.59
N THR A 51 15.02 -7.25 20.27
CA THR A 51 14.23 -6.17 19.68
C THR A 51 13.35 -6.63 18.53
N ASP A 52 12.32 -5.84 18.24
CA ASP A 52 11.46 -5.96 17.06
C ASP A 52 11.69 -4.73 16.17
N ILE A 53 11.76 -4.91 14.85
CA ILE A 53 11.81 -3.80 13.89
C ILE A 53 10.40 -3.47 13.43
N PHE A 54 10.03 -2.18 13.47
CA PHE A 54 8.74 -1.69 12.97
C PHE A 54 8.94 -0.78 11.76
N HIS A 55 8.20 -1.06 10.68
CA HIS A 55 8.13 -0.19 9.51
C HIS A 55 7.06 0.86 9.75
N MET A 56 7.48 2.08 10.14
CA MET A 56 6.59 3.17 10.53
C MET A 56 6.27 4.09 9.34
N THR A 57 4.99 4.40 9.15
CA THR A 57 4.51 5.37 8.15
C THR A 57 3.77 6.51 8.86
N PRO A 58 4.00 7.77 8.47
CA PRO A 58 3.22 8.88 9.02
C PRO A 58 1.76 8.76 8.61
N TYR A 59 0.87 8.88 9.58
CA TYR A 59 -0.57 9.00 9.39
C TYR A 59 -0.93 10.48 9.30
N ILE A 60 -1.42 10.89 8.13
CA ILE A 60 -1.86 12.25 7.86
C ILE A 60 -3.39 12.21 7.74
N LYS A 61 -4.07 12.66 8.80
CA LYS A 61 -5.53 12.77 8.86
C LYS A 61 -6.05 13.50 7.61
N GLY A 62 -6.91 12.85 6.83
CA GLY A 62 -7.46 13.38 5.58
C GLY A 62 -6.65 13.16 4.28
N LYS A 63 -5.37 12.72 4.35
CA LYS A 63 -4.62 12.24 3.16
C LYS A 63 -4.56 10.73 3.06
N THR A 64 -4.40 10.04 4.20
CA THR A 64 -4.39 8.57 4.26
C THR A 64 -5.81 7.97 4.32
N ASP A 65 -6.83 8.81 4.53
CA ASP A 65 -8.23 8.41 4.46
C ASP A 65 -8.78 8.44 3.04
N THR A 66 -7.96 8.69 1.99
CA THR A 66 -8.38 8.35 0.63
C THR A 66 -8.33 6.83 0.54
N PRO A 67 -9.48 6.14 0.61
CA PRO A 67 -9.49 4.73 0.28
C PRO A 67 -9.17 4.70 -1.20
N VAL A 68 -8.08 4.05 -1.59
CA VAL A 68 -8.11 3.42 -2.92
C VAL A 68 -9.23 2.38 -2.80
N THR A 69 -10.43 2.78 -3.22
CA THR A 69 -11.68 2.01 -3.20
C THR A 69 -12.38 1.95 -1.82
N ASP A 70 -13.59 2.50 -1.75
CA ASP A 70 -14.53 2.34 -0.64
C ASP A 70 -14.68 0.84 -0.29
N PRO A 71 -14.38 0.40 0.96
CA PRO A 71 -14.39 -1.00 1.35
C PRO A 71 -15.79 -1.62 1.41
N ASN A 72 -16.85 -0.84 1.20
CA ASN A 72 -18.21 -1.37 1.16
C ASN A 72 -18.70 -1.58 -0.30
N PRO A 73 -18.78 -2.83 -0.81
CA PRO A 73 -19.28 -3.11 -2.16
C PRO A 73 -20.74 -2.67 -2.35
N SER A 74 -21.51 -2.47 -1.27
CA SER A 74 -22.91 -2.01 -1.31
C SER A 74 -23.08 -0.50 -1.34
N LYS A 75 -22.01 0.29 -1.13
CA LYS A 75 -21.98 1.76 -1.33
C LYS A 75 -21.29 2.18 -2.62
N ARG A 76 -20.89 1.22 -3.45
CA ARG A 76 -20.47 1.52 -4.82
C ARG A 76 -21.68 2.20 -5.49
N LYS A 77 -21.58 3.50 -5.76
CA LYS A 77 -22.59 4.21 -6.58
C LYS A 77 -22.91 3.27 -7.75
N SER A 78 -24.18 2.99 -7.99
CA SER A 78 -24.59 2.34 -9.22
C SER A 78 -24.10 3.25 -10.34
N LEU A 79 -22.94 2.92 -10.91
CA LEU A 79 -22.35 3.68 -12.00
C LEU A 79 -23.42 3.72 -13.09
N SER A 80 -23.69 4.89 -13.63
CA SER A 80 -24.51 4.96 -14.83
C SER A 80 -23.82 4.15 -15.93
N LYS A 81 -24.59 3.71 -16.93
CA LYS A 81 -24.04 2.94 -18.05
C LYS A 81 -22.90 3.70 -18.73
N GLU A 82 -23.02 5.03 -18.77
CA GLU A 82 -22.05 5.97 -19.30
C GLU A 82 -20.78 5.99 -18.44
N GLU A 83 -20.89 6.18 -17.12
CA GLU A 83 -19.73 6.19 -16.21
C GLU A 83 -18.96 4.86 -16.23
N TYR A 84 -19.67 3.74 -16.32
CA TYR A 84 -19.05 2.42 -16.46
C TYR A 84 -18.28 2.29 -17.79
N SER A 85 -18.87 2.77 -18.89
CA SER A 85 -18.25 2.72 -20.22
C SER A 85 -17.00 3.59 -20.31
N GLU A 86 -17.02 4.78 -19.71
CA GLU A 86 -15.87 5.68 -19.63
C GLU A 86 -14.74 5.09 -18.78
N GLY A 87 -15.07 4.45 -17.67
CA GLY A 87 -14.11 3.72 -16.84
C GLY A 87 -13.41 2.60 -17.62
N LEU A 88 -14.18 1.82 -18.39
CA LEU A 88 -13.65 0.74 -19.22
C LEU A 88 -12.74 1.27 -20.35
N GLU A 89 -13.14 2.38 -21.00
CA GLU A 89 -12.33 3.07 -22.00
C GLU A 89 -10.98 3.51 -21.42
N LYS A 90 -10.99 4.14 -20.24
CA LYS A 90 -9.78 4.62 -19.57
C LYS A 90 -8.79 3.48 -19.29
N VAL A 91 -9.28 2.33 -18.83
CA VAL A 91 -8.45 1.15 -18.59
C VAL A 91 -7.88 0.61 -19.91
N MET A 92 -8.70 0.54 -20.95
CA MET A 92 -8.27 0.08 -22.28
C MET A 92 -7.22 0.99 -22.93
N MET A 93 -7.35 2.31 -22.77
CA MET A 93 -6.37 3.29 -23.26
C MET A 93 -5.06 3.27 -22.48
N SER A 94 -5.12 2.97 -21.18
CA SER A 94 -3.93 2.92 -20.34
C SER A 94 -3.16 1.61 -20.55
N PHE A 95 -3.84 0.46 -20.47
CA PHE A 95 -3.22 -0.86 -20.37
C PHE A 95 -3.49 -1.80 -21.55
N GLY A 96 -4.36 -1.42 -22.49
CA GLY A 96 -4.68 -2.25 -23.65
C GLY A 96 -3.51 -2.45 -24.61
N SER A 97 -3.58 -3.48 -25.45
CA SER A 97 -2.60 -3.67 -26.53
C SER A 97 -2.74 -2.58 -27.60
N SER A 98 -1.67 -2.29 -28.34
CA SER A 98 -1.69 -1.28 -29.41
C SER A 98 -2.75 -1.57 -30.47
N ARG A 99 -2.99 -2.85 -30.77
CA ARG A 99 -4.05 -3.30 -31.70
C ARG A 99 -5.44 -2.98 -31.16
N ALA A 100 -5.68 -3.22 -29.87
CA ALA A 100 -6.94 -2.95 -29.21
C ALA A 100 -7.25 -1.44 -29.16
N LYS A 101 -6.25 -0.61 -28.82
CA LYS A 101 -6.39 0.86 -28.82
C LYS A 101 -6.74 1.41 -30.21
N LYS A 102 -6.09 0.89 -31.26
CA LYS A 102 -6.33 1.29 -32.65
C LYS A 102 -7.71 0.88 -33.15
N ALA A 103 -8.17 -0.33 -32.79
CA ALA A 103 -9.51 -0.80 -33.14
C ALA A 103 -10.60 0.06 -32.45
N TRP A 104 -10.39 0.39 -31.17
CA TRP A 104 -11.33 1.20 -30.40
C TRP A 104 -11.41 2.64 -30.95
N SER A 105 -10.29 3.28 -31.26
CA SER A 105 -10.29 4.63 -31.84
C SER A 105 -10.87 4.70 -33.26
N ALA A 106 -10.76 3.61 -34.04
CA ALA A 106 -11.45 3.51 -35.32
C ALA A 106 -12.97 3.36 -35.13
N ALA A 107 -13.42 2.51 -34.19
CA ALA A 107 -14.84 2.34 -33.89
C ALA A 107 -15.47 3.64 -33.38
N ARG A 108 -14.78 4.39 -32.49
CA ARG A 108 -15.25 5.68 -31.98
C ARG A 108 -15.39 6.73 -33.09
N ARG A 109 -14.43 6.80 -34.02
CA ARG A 109 -14.48 7.73 -35.16
C ARG A 109 -15.61 7.42 -36.14
N ASN A 110 -15.98 6.15 -36.25
CA ASN A 110 -17.04 5.69 -37.14
C ASN A 110 -18.41 5.61 -36.42
N HIS A 111 -18.47 5.99 -35.15
CA HIS A 111 -19.74 6.10 -34.45
C HIS A 111 -20.44 7.37 -34.91
N ILE A 112 -21.63 7.22 -35.45
CA ILE A 112 -22.52 8.31 -35.85
C ILE A 112 -23.64 8.31 -34.81
N ASP A 113 -23.89 9.47 -34.20
CA ASP A 113 -24.97 9.67 -33.22
C ASP A 113 -26.36 9.47 -33.83
#